data_AF-A0A7I0J8M5-F1
#
_entry.id   AF-A0A7I0J8M5-F1
#
_cell.length_a   1.000
_cell.length_b   1.000
_cell.length_c   1.000
_cell.angle_alpha   90.00
_cell.angle_beta   90.00
_cell.angle_gamma   90.00
#
_symmetry.space_group_name_H-M   'P 1'
#
loop_
_entity.id
_entity.type
_entity.pdbx_description
1 polymer ?
#
loop_
_entity_poly.entity_id
_entity_poly.type
_entity_poly.pdbx_seq_one_letter_code
_entity_poly.pdbx_strand_id
1 'polypeptide(L)'
;ILTAKQSISKAEQDAIDARNTLSSNLAASRQQVEADLNEATLRTAMQKGLIAQASDPATMASMTGSEEPTLLYSLLRVANGKTSEVEAKEDTPVLPGDVIKV
;
A
#
# COMPACT_ATOMS: atom_id res chain seq x y z
N ILE A 1 -16.04 42.49 55.95
CA ILE A 1 -16.83 41.27 55.61
C ILE A 1 -17.23 41.20 54.14
N LEU A 2 -17.65 42.31 53.52
CA LEU A 2 -18.08 42.35 52.11
C LEU A 2 -16.94 42.06 51.11
N THR A 3 -15.74 42.58 51.38
CA THR A 3 -14.52 42.36 50.58
C THR A 3 -14.02 40.90 50.62
N ALA A 4 -14.18 40.23 51.76
CA ALA A 4 -13.82 38.82 51.92
C ALA A 4 -14.76 37.91 51.11
N LYS A 5 -16.06 38.19 51.11
CA LYS A 5 -17.03 37.46 50.28
C LYS A 5 -16.76 37.66 48.79
N GLN A 6 -16.44 38.88 48.37
CA GLN A 6 -16.11 39.16 46.96
C GLN A 6 -14.83 38.46 46.50
N SER A 7 -13.79 38.45 47.33
CA SER A 7 -12.53 37.75 47.00
C SER A 7 -12.71 36.24 46.92
N ILE A 8 -13.53 35.64 47.81
CA ILE A 8 -13.88 34.21 47.71
C ILE A 8 -14.64 33.91 46.42
N SER A 9 -15.69 34.68 46.09
CA SER A 9 -16.42 34.50 44.82
C SER A 9 -15.51 34.63 43.60
N LYS A 10 -14.55 35.57 43.63
CA LYS A 10 -13.62 35.73 42.52
C LYS A 10 -12.65 34.55 42.41
N ALA A 11 -12.10 34.08 43.53
CA ALA A 11 -11.26 32.90 43.56
C ALA A 11 -11.99 31.63 43.10
N GLU A 12 -13.27 31.47 43.44
CA GLU A 12 -14.10 30.37 42.95
C GLU A 12 -14.32 30.43 41.43
N GLN A 13 -14.62 31.62 40.90
CA GLN A 13 -14.73 31.82 39.45
C GLN A 13 -13.42 31.53 38.73
N ASP A 14 -12.31 32.07 39.22
CA ASP A 14 -10.99 31.85 38.64
C ASP A 14 -10.62 30.35 38.67
N ALA A 15 -11.00 29.62 39.73
CA ALA A 15 -10.80 28.17 39.82
C ALA A 15 -11.68 27.38 38.83
N ILE A 16 -12.93 27.80 38.63
CA ILE A 16 -13.83 27.20 37.63
C ILE A 16 -13.27 27.43 36.22
N ASP A 17 -12.84 28.66 35.92
CA ASP A 17 -12.27 29.03 34.63
C ASP A 17 -10.99 28.22 34.36
N ALA A 18 -10.08 28.15 35.34
CA ALA A 18 -8.86 27.35 35.22
C ALA A 18 -9.16 25.87 34.96
N ARG A 19 -10.17 25.30 35.64
CA ARG A 19 -10.57 23.90 35.45
C ARG A 19 -11.19 23.68 34.07
N ASN A 20 -12.02 24.61 33.60
CA ASN A 20 -12.63 24.56 32.28
C ASN A 20 -11.56 24.65 31.18
N THR A 21 -10.62 25.58 31.31
CA THR A 21 -9.48 25.71 30.39
C THR A 21 -8.63 24.44 30.38
N LEU A 22 -8.29 23.89 31.55
CA LEU A 22 -7.54 22.64 31.64
C LEU A 22 -8.28 21.49 30.95
N SER A 23 -9.58 21.34 31.23
CA SER A 23 -10.41 20.29 30.65
C SER A 23 -10.50 20.41 29.12
N SER A 24 -10.68 21.63 28.61
CA SER A 24 -10.70 21.92 27.17
C SER A 24 -9.37 21.58 26.50
N ASN A 25 -8.26 22.06 27.09
CA ASN A 25 -6.92 21.80 26.57
C ASN A 25 -6.58 20.31 26.60
N LEU A 26 -6.97 19.60 27.66
CA LEU A 26 -6.78 18.16 27.78
C LEU A 26 -7.57 17.41 26.72
N ALA A 27 -8.84 17.78 26.50
CA ALA A 27 -9.67 17.16 25.46
C ALA A 27 -9.07 17.37 24.06
N ALA A 28 -8.67 18.60 23.74
CA ALA A 28 -8.01 18.92 22.48
C ALA A 28 -6.68 18.16 22.30
N SER A 29 -5.85 18.12 23.34
CA SER A 29 -4.59 17.38 23.31
C SER A 29 -4.80 15.88 23.11
N ARG A 30 -5.80 15.28 23.76
CA ARG A 30 -6.14 13.86 23.55
C ARG A 30 -6.59 13.59 22.13
N GLN A 31 -7.46 14.44 21.59
CA GLN A 31 -7.93 14.29 20.21
C GLN A 31 -6.78 14.40 19.21
N GLN A 32 -5.82 15.32 19.44
CA GLN A 32 -4.62 15.43 18.61
C GLN A 32 -3.75 14.16 18.71
N VAL A 33 -3.47 13.69 19.93
CA VAL A 33 -2.66 12.49 20.15
C VAL A 33 -3.32 11.26 19.52
N GLU A 34 -4.64 11.13 19.58
CA GLU A 34 -5.37 10.05 18.92
C GLU A 34 -5.25 10.11 17.39
N ALA A 35 -5.33 11.31 16.80
CA ALA A 35 -5.12 11.51 15.37
C ALA A 35 -3.69 11.13 14.96
N ASP A 36 -2.68 11.60 15.70
CA ASP A 36 -1.26 11.31 15.46
C ASP A 36 -0.98 9.82 15.59
N LEU A 37 -1.58 9.15 16.58
CA LEU A 37 -1.45 7.70 16.78
C LEU A 37 -2.06 6.91 15.63
N ASN A 38 -3.24 7.32 15.15
CA ASN A 38 -3.89 6.67 14.00
C ASN A 38 -3.03 6.83 12.74
N GLU A 39 -2.51 8.04 12.49
CA GLU A 39 -1.60 8.28 11.38
C GLU A 39 -0.33 7.43 11.47
N ALA A 40 0.32 7.37 12.64
CA ALA A 40 1.51 6.55 12.85
C ALA A 40 1.23 5.05 12.65
N THR A 41 0.05 4.58 13.09
CA THR A 41 -0.40 3.21 12.91
C THR A 41 -0.60 2.90 11.42
N LEU A 42 -1.25 3.78 10.68
CA LEU A 42 -1.46 3.64 9.24
C LEU A 42 -0.13 3.62 8.48
N ARG A 43 0.79 4.55 8.78
CA ARG A 43 2.13 4.59 8.19
C ARG A 43 2.90 3.30 8.44
N THR A 44 2.85 2.79 9.67
CA THR A 44 3.50 1.52 10.04
C THR A 44 2.89 0.34 9.29
N ALA A 45 1.56 0.29 9.17
CA ALA A 45 0.86 -0.76 8.43
C ALA A 45 1.21 -0.72 6.94
N MET A 46 1.25 0.47 6.33
CA MET A 46 1.67 0.67 4.95
C MET A 46 3.13 0.22 4.75
N GLN A 47 4.06 0.64 5.61
CA GLN A 47 5.46 0.22 5.52
C GLN A 47 5.60 -1.30 5.59
N LYS A 48 4.89 -1.95 6.52
CA LYS A 48 4.85 -3.42 6.60
C LYS A 48 4.28 -4.06 5.33
N GLY A 49 3.21 -3.48 4.77
CA GLY A 49 2.62 -3.93 3.52
C GLY A 49 3.58 -3.82 2.33
N LEU A 50 4.28 -2.69 2.20
CA LEU A 50 5.29 -2.48 1.16
C LEU A 50 6.48 -3.43 1.31
N ILE A 51 6.95 -3.70 2.53
CA ILE A 51 8.00 -4.69 2.79
C ILE A 51 7.52 -6.10 2.42
N ALA A 52 6.30 -6.46 2.80
CA ALA A 52 5.72 -7.75 2.45
C ALA A 52 5.56 -7.92 0.93
N GLN A 53 5.10 -6.87 0.23
CA GLN A 53 4.99 -6.86 -1.22
C GLN A 53 6.37 -6.93 -1.89
N ALA A 54 7.36 -6.18 -1.41
CA ALA A 54 8.73 -6.26 -1.94
C ALA A 54 9.40 -7.61 -1.66
N SER A 55 8.97 -8.33 -0.60
CA SER A 55 9.47 -9.67 -0.29
C SER A 55 8.72 -10.78 -1.03
N ASP A 56 7.61 -10.45 -1.70
CA ASP A 56 6.85 -11.40 -2.50
C ASP A 56 7.69 -11.83 -3.72
N PRO A 57 7.98 -13.13 -3.88
CA PRO A 57 8.74 -13.65 -5.02
C PRO A 57 8.18 -13.23 -6.37
N ALA A 58 6.86 -13.06 -6.51
CA ALA A 58 6.24 -12.61 -7.75
C ALA A 58 6.58 -11.14 -8.07
N THR A 59 6.57 -10.28 -7.03
CA THR A 59 6.96 -8.87 -7.17
C THR A 59 8.47 -8.75 -7.43
N MET A 60 9.30 -9.51 -6.72
CA MET A 60 10.74 -9.60 -6.98
C MET A 60 11.04 -10.06 -8.40
N ALA A 61 10.37 -11.11 -8.87
CA ALA A 61 10.52 -11.62 -10.24
C ALA A 61 10.10 -10.58 -11.29
N SER A 62 9.08 -9.75 -11.02
CA SER A 62 8.70 -8.63 -11.90
C SER A 62 9.70 -7.47 -11.91
N MET A 63 10.45 -7.28 -10.81
CA MET A 63 11.44 -6.20 -10.68
C MET A 63 12.82 -6.60 -11.20
N THR A 64 13.21 -7.87 -11.11
CA THR A 64 14.45 -8.43 -11.68
C THR A 64 14.26 -9.03 -13.06
N GLY A 65 13.00 -9.22 -13.48
CA GLY A 65 12.61 -9.70 -14.80
C GLY A 65 12.79 -8.61 -15.85
N SER A 66 14.04 -8.24 -16.13
CA SER A 66 14.47 -7.72 -17.42
C SER A 66 14.61 -8.84 -18.46
N GLU A 67 13.97 -9.97 -18.25
CA GLU A 67 13.67 -10.93 -19.30
C GLU A 67 12.22 -10.66 -19.68
N GLU A 68 12.05 -9.94 -20.79
CA GLU A 68 10.81 -10.03 -21.55
C GLU A 68 10.40 -11.51 -21.57
N PRO A 69 9.14 -11.86 -21.27
CA PRO A 69 8.70 -13.24 -21.37
C PRO A 69 9.06 -13.70 -22.78
N THR A 70 10.10 -14.52 -22.88
CA THR A 70 10.58 -14.98 -24.19
C THR A 70 9.51 -15.95 -24.63
N LEU A 71 8.55 -15.44 -25.40
CA LEU A 71 7.42 -16.20 -25.89
C LEU A 71 8.01 -17.28 -26.81
N LEU A 72 8.15 -18.48 -26.26
CA LEU A 72 8.65 -19.65 -26.97
C LEU A 72 7.51 -20.19 -27.83
N TYR A 73 7.38 -19.68 -29.04
CA TYR A 73 6.44 -20.21 -30.02
C TYR A 73 7.01 -21.48 -30.65
N SER A 74 6.23 -22.56 -30.72
CA SER A 74 6.58 -23.71 -31.55
C SER A 74 5.51 -23.96 -32.61
N LEU A 75 5.94 -24.19 -33.86
CA LEU A 75 5.05 -24.58 -34.94
C LEU A 75 5.16 -26.07 -35.19
N LEU A 76 4.02 -26.70 -35.36
CA LEU A 76 3.95 -28.04 -35.91
C LEU A 76 3.63 -27.91 -37.40
N ARG A 77 4.61 -28.25 -38.24
CA ARG A 77 4.49 -28.21 -39.70
C ARG A 77 4.48 -29.63 -40.26
N VAL A 78 3.52 -29.92 -41.12
CA VAL A 78 3.44 -31.19 -41.84
C VAL A 78 4.14 -31.04 -43.19
N ALA A 79 5.33 -31.64 -43.32
CA ALA A 79 6.04 -31.73 -44.59
C ALA A 79 6.14 -33.20 -45.01
N ASN A 80 5.72 -33.52 -46.23
CA ASN A 80 5.80 -34.88 -46.80
C ASN A 80 5.14 -35.97 -45.93
N GLY A 81 3.98 -35.67 -45.32
CA GLY A 81 3.23 -36.62 -44.48
C GLY A 81 3.83 -36.91 -43.11
N LYS A 82 4.90 -36.20 -42.71
CA LYS A 82 5.48 -36.27 -41.36
C LYS A 82 5.34 -34.93 -40.64
N THR A 83 4.91 -34.97 -39.40
CA THR A 83 4.81 -33.80 -38.52
C THR A 83 6.19 -33.50 -37.92
N SER A 84 6.69 -32.29 -38.13
CA SER A 84 7.92 -31.79 -37.51
C SER A 84 7.59 -30.61 -36.61
N GLU A 85 8.12 -30.62 -35.40
CA GLU A 85 8.07 -29.48 -34.47
C GLU A 85 9.26 -28.58 -34.77
N VAL A 86 8.98 -27.29 -35.00
CA VAL A 86 9.97 -26.27 -35.35
C VAL A 86 9.84 -25.14 -34.35
N GLU A 87 10.97 -24.77 -33.73
CA GLU A 87 11.05 -23.58 -32.88
C GLU A 87 10.84 -22.33 -33.73
N ALA A 88 9.89 -21.50 -33.34
CA ALA A 88 9.49 -20.32 -34.08
C ALA A 88 9.89 -19.04 -33.38
N LYS A 89 10.24 -18.06 -34.20
CA LYS A 89 10.37 -16.66 -33.81
C LYS A 89 9.22 -15.86 -34.43
N GLU A 90 8.97 -14.66 -33.94
CA GLU A 90 7.89 -13.79 -34.44
C GLU A 90 7.98 -13.48 -35.94
N ASP A 91 9.19 -13.55 -36.52
CA ASP A 91 9.46 -13.33 -37.95
C ASP A 91 9.31 -14.60 -38.81
N THR A 92 8.98 -15.74 -38.21
CA THR A 92 8.90 -17.02 -38.93
C THR A 92 7.60 -17.10 -39.74
N PRO A 93 7.68 -17.21 -41.09
CA PRO A 93 6.48 -17.24 -41.93
C PRO A 93 5.68 -18.54 -41.71
N VAL A 94 4.39 -18.37 -41.42
CA VAL A 94 3.43 -19.47 -41.27
C VAL A 94 2.97 -19.96 -42.65
N LEU A 95 2.86 -21.27 -42.81
CA LEU A 95 2.34 -21.91 -44.02
C LEU A 95 0.94 -22.50 -43.74
N PRO A 96 0.05 -22.58 -44.75
CA PRO A 96 -1.25 -23.22 -44.58
C PRO A 96 -1.11 -24.67 -44.07
N GLY A 97 -1.70 -24.96 -42.91
CA GLY A 97 -1.59 -26.27 -42.25
C GLY A 97 -0.68 -26.29 -41.02
N ASP A 98 -0.01 -25.18 -40.70
CA ASP A 98 0.76 -25.05 -39.46
C ASP A 98 -0.16 -24.89 -38.23
N VAL A 99 0.21 -25.52 -37.12
CA VAL A 99 -0.44 -25.35 -35.82
C VAL A 99 0.52 -24.66 -34.87
N ILE A 100 0.10 -23.52 -34.31
CA ILE A 100 0.88 -22.73 -33.34
C ILE A 100 0.61 -23.25 -31.93
N LYS A 101 1.68 -23.61 -31.21
CA LYS A 101 1.65 -23.82 -29.77
C LYS A 101 2.23 -22.58 -29.09
N VAL A 102 1.50 -22.07 -28.09
CA VAL A 102 1.84 -20.90 -27.27
C VAL A 102 2.08 -21.30 -25.83
#